data_AF-A0A0F6W9P4-F1
#
_entry.id   AF-A0A0F6W9P4-F1
#
_cell.length_a   1.000
_cell.length_b   1.000
_cell.length_c   1.000
_cell.angle_alpha   90.00
_cell.angle_beta   90.00
_cell.angle_gamma   90.00
#
_symmetry.space_group_name_H-M   'P 1'
#
loop_
_entity.id
_entity.type
_entity.pdbx_description
1 polymer ?
#
loop_
_entity_poly.entity_id
_entity_poly.type
_entity_poly.pdbx_seq_one_letter_code
_entity_poly.pdbx_strand_id
1 'polypeptide(L)'
;MSGFAQRTLPQGVQLGKISREVFDALARFTSFPWPVMQAQCRREELDPTALTKSDVERLLPHLATAVARFTSPEKGEQVAEALRAIVNAS
;
A
#
# COMPACT_ATOMS: atom_id res chain seq x y z
N MET A 1 -6.63 -24.92 7.79
CA MET A 1 -7.10 -23.60 8.27
C MET A 1 -6.93 -22.60 7.14
N SER A 2 -8.01 -22.28 6.43
CA SER A 2 -7.96 -21.46 5.20
C SER A 2 -8.11 -19.98 5.57
N GLY A 3 -6.99 -19.32 5.86
CA GLY A 3 -6.95 -17.86 5.94
C GLY A 3 -6.86 -17.31 4.52
N PHE A 4 -8.00 -16.97 3.91
CA PHE A 4 -8.03 -16.37 2.58
C PHE A 4 -7.20 -15.09 2.59
N ALA A 5 -6.14 -15.07 1.79
CA ALA A 5 -5.37 -13.86 1.58
C ALA A 5 -6.21 -12.88 0.77
N GLN A 6 -6.87 -11.94 1.46
CA GLN A 6 -7.77 -10.98 0.82
C GLN A 6 -6.95 -9.92 0.09
N ARG A 7 -6.77 -10.14 -1.21
CA ARG A 7 -6.38 -9.12 -2.19
C ARG A 7 -7.49 -8.10 -2.47
N THR A 8 -8.62 -8.21 -1.79
CA THR A 8 -9.82 -7.44 -2.04
C THR A 8 -9.98 -6.32 -1.03
N LEU A 9 -10.46 -5.17 -1.50
CA LEU A 9 -10.98 -4.13 -0.62
C LEU A 9 -12.23 -4.65 0.12
N PRO A 10 -12.41 -4.30 1.41
CA PRO A 10 -13.66 -4.56 2.10
C PRO A 10 -14.85 -3.89 1.41
N GLN A 11 -16.03 -4.49 1.52
CA GLN A 11 -17.26 -3.92 0.95
C GLN A 11 -17.52 -2.52 1.55
N GLY A 12 -17.93 -1.57 0.69
CA GLY A 12 -18.26 -0.21 1.08
C GLY A 12 -17.06 0.75 1.18
N VAL A 13 -15.82 0.27 1.05
CA VAL A 13 -14.64 1.15 1.01
C VAL A 13 -14.52 1.79 -0.37
N GLN A 14 -14.56 3.12 -0.41
CA GLN A 14 -14.26 3.91 -1.61
C GLN A 14 -12.88 4.54 -1.45
N LEU A 15 -12.00 4.31 -2.41
CA LEU A 15 -10.67 4.90 -2.42
C LEU A 15 -10.64 6.12 -3.34
N GLY A 16 -10.06 7.21 -2.85
CA GLY A 16 -9.58 8.30 -3.68
C GLY A 16 -8.52 7.82 -4.68
N LYS A 17 -8.25 8.64 -5.70
CA LYS A 17 -7.37 8.26 -6.81
C LYS A 17 -6.00 7.74 -6.36
N ILE A 18 -5.29 8.50 -5.53
CA ILE A 18 -3.96 8.12 -5.04
C ILE A 18 -4.02 6.88 -4.15
N SER A 19 -4.99 6.82 -3.23
CA SER A 19 -5.22 5.62 -2.41
C SER A 19 -5.45 4.36 -3.25
N ARG A 20 -6.19 4.48 -4.36
CA ARG A 20 -6.43 3.38 -5.29
C ARG A 20 -5.14 2.93 -5.98
N GLU A 21 -4.35 3.88 -6.47
CA GLU A 21 -3.06 3.59 -7.11
C GLU A 21 -2.09 2.87 -6.15
N VAL A 22 -2.03 3.32 -4.89
CA VAL A 22 -1.25 2.65 -3.83
C VAL A 22 -1.74 1.23 -3.58
N PHE A 23 -3.06 1.06 -3.42
CA PHE A 23 -3.66 -0.27 -3.21
C PHE A 23 -3.33 -1.23 -4.36
N ASP A 24 -3.46 -0.77 -5.60
CA ASP A 24 -3.18 -1.57 -6.79
C ASP A 24 -1.69 -1.90 -6.93
N ALA A 25 -0.80 -0.96 -6.57
CA ALA A 25 0.63 -1.23 -6.52
C ALA A 25 0.94 -2.34 -5.52
N LEU A 26 0.39 -2.26 -4.30
CA LEU A 26 0.58 -3.30 -3.27
C LEU A 26 0.01 -4.65 -3.71
N ALA A 27 -1.16 -4.67 -4.37
CA ALA A 27 -1.85 -5.90 -4.77
C ALA A 27 -1.05 -6.75 -5.77
N ARG A 28 -0.09 -6.15 -6.49
CA ARG A 28 0.84 -6.85 -7.38
C ARG A 28 1.89 -7.66 -6.64
N PHE A 29 2.28 -7.23 -5.44
CA PHE A 29 3.45 -7.78 -4.73
C PHE A 29 3.08 -8.50 -3.44
N THR A 30 1.93 -8.20 -2.83
CA THR A 30 1.40 -8.87 -1.64
C THR A 30 -0.01 -9.41 -1.86
N SER A 31 -0.35 -10.47 -1.14
CA SER A 31 -1.71 -11.01 -1.08
C SER A 31 -2.59 -10.31 -0.03
N PHE A 32 -2.04 -9.35 0.72
CA PHE A 32 -2.74 -8.57 1.76
C PHE A 32 -2.56 -7.04 1.57
N PRO A 33 -2.89 -6.47 0.40
CA PRO A 33 -2.67 -5.05 0.11
C PRO A 33 -3.41 -4.13 1.10
N TRP A 34 -4.69 -4.38 1.36
CA TRP A 34 -5.48 -3.54 2.26
C TRP A 34 -4.99 -3.57 3.71
N PRO A 35 -4.77 -4.75 4.35
CA PRO A 35 -4.21 -4.79 5.70
C PRO A 35 -2.86 -4.08 5.84
N VAL A 36 -1.96 -4.23 4.85
CA VAL A 36 -0.66 -3.55 4.86
C VAL A 36 -0.84 -2.04 4.81
N MET A 37 -1.66 -1.56 3.88
CA MET A 37 -1.96 -0.14 3.72
C MET A 37 -2.58 0.45 4.99
N GLN A 38 -3.63 -0.17 5.53
CA GLN A 38 -4.29 0.28 6.76
C GLN A 38 -3.34 0.34 7.94
N ALA A 39 -2.51 -0.70 8.12
CA ALA A 39 -1.59 -0.77 9.26
C ALA A 39 -0.55 0.34 9.22
N GLN A 40 -0.01 0.68 8.04
CA GLN A 40 0.97 1.77 7.94
C GLN A 40 0.29 3.15 8.02
N CYS A 41 -0.88 3.33 7.38
CA CYS A 41 -1.63 4.59 7.51
C CYS A 41 -2.01 4.87 8.97
N ARG A 42 -2.44 3.86 9.72
CA ARG A 42 -2.75 3.98 11.16
C ARG A 42 -1.54 4.41 12.00
N ARG A 43 -0.32 3.98 11.64
CA ARG A 43 0.91 4.34 12.37
C ARG A 43 1.31 5.80 12.16
N GLU A 44 0.98 6.34 10.99
CA GLU A 44 1.24 7.73 10.60
C GLU A 44 0.03 8.66 10.84
N GLU A 45 -1.05 8.15 11.44
CA GLU A 45 -2.32 8.86 11.67
C GLU A 45 -2.96 9.39 10.37
N LEU A 46 -2.82 8.64 9.28
CA LEU A 46 -3.35 8.96 7.95
C LEU A 46 -4.63 8.20 7.62
N ASP A 47 -5.50 8.79 6.80
CA ASP A 47 -6.67 8.11 6.24
C ASP A 47 -6.28 7.33 4.97
N PRO A 48 -6.36 5.98 4.98
CA PRO A 48 -6.03 5.17 3.81
C PRO A 48 -6.97 5.39 2.62
N THR A 49 -8.16 5.97 2.81
CA THR A 49 -9.13 6.19 1.74
C THR A 49 -8.90 7.49 0.97
N ALA A 50 -8.14 8.44 1.52
CA ALA A 50 -7.98 9.79 0.99
C ALA A 50 -6.51 10.27 1.01
N LEU A 51 -5.57 9.42 0.62
CA LEU A 51 -4.15 9.76 0.60
C LEU A 51 -3.83 10.85 -0.43
N THR A 52 -2.87 11.71 -0.08
CA THR A 52 -2.20 12.64 -1.00
C THR A 52 -0.83 12.11 -1.44
N LYS A 53 -0.20 12.74 -2.44
CA LYS A 53 1.17 12.37 -2.86
C LYS A 53 2.18 12.53 -1.71
N SER A 54 2.05 13.57 -0.89
CA SER A 54 2.90 13.79 0.28
C SER A 54 2.72 12.70 1.34
N ASP A 55 1.50 12.19 1.51
CA ASP A 55 1.24 11.05 2.40
C ASP A 55 1.91 9.77 1.89
N VAL A 56 1.86 9.54 0.56
CA VAL A 56 2.54 8.40 -0.07
C VAL A 56 4.05 8.48 0.11
N GLU A 57 4.64 9.67 -0.04
CA GLU A 57 6.07 9.90 0.18
C GLU A 57 6.47 9.54 1.62
N ARG A 58 5.67 9.95 2.62
CA ARG A 58 5.87 9.58 4.03
C ARG A 58 5.71 8.09 4.27
N LEU A 59 4.72 7.46 3.65
CA LEU A 59 4.41 6.02 3.85
C LEU A 59 5.37 5.08 3.11
N LEU A 60 6.07 5.56 2.08
CA LEU A 60 6.91 4.77 1.19
C LEU A 60 7.88 3.82 1.92
N PRO A 61 8.77 4.29 2.83
CA PRO A 61 9.71 3.39 3.51
C PRO A 61 8.98 2.33 4.35
N HIS A 62 7.83 2.66 4.94
CA HIS A 62 7.06 1.75 5.77
C HIS A 62 6.35 0.66 4.95
N LEU A 63 5.73 1.03 3.83
CA LEU A 63 5.04 0.10 2.94
C LEU A 63 6.03 -0.86 2.27
N ALA A 64 7.16 -0.35 1.77
CA ALA A 64 8.21 -1.17 1.18
C ALA A 64 8.77 -2.18 2.18
N THR A 65 9.10 -1.73 3.41
CA THR A 65 9.60 -2.58 4.49
C THR A 65 8.57 -3.64 4.90
N ALA A 66 7.30 -3.26 5.01
CA ALA A 66 6.23 -4.19 5.36
C ALA A 66 6.10 -5.30 4.31
N VAL A 67 6.09 -4.95 3.02
CA VAL A 67 6.02 -5.95 1.94
C VAL A 67 7.26 -6.83 1.93
N ALA A 68 8.46 -6.27 2.08
CA ALA A 68 9.71 -7.04 2.15
C ALA A 68 9.67 -8.11 3.24
N ARG A 69 9.19 -7.75 4.44
CA ARG A 69 9.11 -8.64 5.60
C ARG A 69 8.22 -9.87 5.37
N PHE A 70 7.12 -9.71 4.63
CA PHE A 70 6.16 -10.79 4.41
C PHE A 70 6.33 -11.51 3.06
N THR A 71 7.24 -11.02 2.21
CA THR A 71 7.45 -11.56 0.87
C THR A 71 8.94 -11.76 0.60
N SER A 72 9.63 -10.80 -0.01
CA SER A 72 11.08 -10.82 -0.20
C SER A 72 11.63 -9.38 -0.31
N PRO A 73 12.93 -9.15 -0.04
CA PRO A 73 13.55 -7.83 -0.19
C PRO A 73 13.32 -7.18 -1.56
N GLU A 74 13.43 -7.96 -2.63
CA GLU A 74 13.26 -7.49 -4.02
C GLU A 74 11.84 -6.97 -4.27
N LYS A 75 10.82 -7.60 -3.66
CA LYS A 75 9.44 -7.11 -3.74
C LYS A 75 9.23 -5.82 -2.96
N GLY A 76 9.96 -5.63 -1.87
CA GLY A 76 9.99 -4.36 -1.14
C GLY A 76 10.54 -3.23 -2.01
N GLU A 77 11.64 -3.47 -2.71
CA GLU A 77 12.23 -2.51 -3.65
C GLU A 77 11.28 -2.21 -4.81
N GLN A 78 10.64 -3.23 -5.40
CA GLN A 78 9.64 -3.04 -6.46
C GLN A 78 8.44 -2.21 -6.01
N VAL A 79 7.98 -2.39 -4.75
CA VAL A 79 6.96 -1.52 -4.16
C VAL A 79 7.47 -0.10 -4.00
N ALA A 80 8.70 0.10 -3.49
CA ALA A 80 9.28 1.42 -3.35
C ALA A 80 9.31 2.17 -4.69
N GLU A 81 9.78 1.53 -5.76
CA GLU A 81 9.79 2.12 -7.12
C GLU A 81 8.38 2.45 -7.63
N ALA A 82 7.42 1.54 -7.43
CA ALA A 82 6.03 1.80 -7.81
C ALA A 82 5.43 3.00 -7.05
N LEU A 83 5.73 3.16 -5.76
CA LEU A 83 5.27 4.30 -4.96
C LEU A 83 5.97 5.60 -5.37
N ARG A 84 7.28 5.58 -5.68
CA ARG A 84 7.98 6.75 -6.24
C ARG A 84 7.35 7.24 -7.53
N ALA A 85 6.94 6.33 -8.40
CA ALA A 85 6.26 6.69 -9.64
C ALA A 85 4.93 7.43 -9.40
N ILE A 86 4.17 7.04 -8.37
CA ILE A 86 2.93 7.72 -7.96
C ILE A 86 3.22 9.14 -7.46
N VAL A 87 4.24 9.31 -6.63
CA VAL A 87 4.63 10.63 -6.08
C VAL A 87 5.09 11.56 -7.21
N ASN A 88 5.84 11.05 -8.18
CA ASN A 88 6.46 11.84 -9.25
C ASN A 88 5.56 12.09 -10.47
N ALA A 89 4.45 11.36 -10.60
CA ALA A 89 3.49 11.61 -11.68
C ALA A 89 2.96 13.06 -11.56
N SER A 90 2.94 13.84 -12.64
CA SER A 90 2.45 15.23 -12.64
C SER A 90 0.93 15.27 -12.59
#